data_AF-A0A316P4C4-F1
#
_entry.id   AF-A0A316P4C4-F1
#
_cell.length_a   1.000
_cell.length_b   1.000
_cell.length_c   1.000
_cell.angle_alpha   90.00
_cell.angle_beta   90.00
_cell.angle_gamma   90.00
#
_symmetry.space_group_name_H-M   'P 1'
#
loop_
_entity.id
_entity.type
_entity.pdbx_description
1 polymer ?
#
loop_
_entity_poly.entity_id
_entity_poly.type
_entity_poly.pdbx_seq_one_letter_code
_entity_poly.pdbx_strand_id
1 'polypeptide(L)'
;MFIGKNMSLGDTLNHRQWNLSLSDTNALKGIALILLLCHHLFYIQDGSYNDILVFGKYPLVQEFGLACKVCVAIFVFLSGYGLAMKYSHTLLNIREFYATRFTKLMMGYWFVWLLFIPVGILFFDRTPEVVYHNHIVWKFLADFLGLAYNFGFYGFNPTWWFMSCILVLYLLFPLLFKLCRRYWLFLLVISVGITWIPLYVFNPIKYYLFTFLIGIICVQKGLFDRLFCMAKPVFVRNLLGGVNC
;
A
#
# COMPACT_ATOMS: atom_id res chain seq x y z
N MET A 1 -42.32 -7.01 17.63
CA MET A 1 -42.55 -5.74 18.35
C MET A 1 -41.21 -5.28 18.90
N PHE A 2 -40.49 -4.43 18.16
CA PHE A 2 -39.20 -3.90 18.57
C PHE A 2 -39.44 -2.80 19.61
N ILE A 3 -39.03 -3.04 20.85
CA ILE A 3 -39.02 -2.00 21.89
C ILE A 3 -37.85 -1.07 21.55
N GLY A 4 -38.19 0.11 21.05
CA GLY A 4 -37.24 1.19 20.81
C GLY A 4 -36.61 1.64 22.11
N LYS A 5 -35.31 1.36 22.28
CA LYS A 5 -34.51 1.96 23.34
C LYS A 5 -34.19 3.38 22.87
N ASN A 6 -34.76 4.39 23.53
CA ASN A 6 -34.38 5.79 23.35
C ASN A 6 -32.90 5.94 23.73
N MET A 7 -32.06 5.99 22.71
CA MET A 7 -30.61 6.12 22.84
C MET A 7 -30.31 7.60 23.07
N SER A 8 -29.68 7.93 24.20
CA SER A 8 -29.40 9.32 24.55
C SER A 8 -28.31 9.89 23.62
N LEU A 9 -28.28 11.22 23.44
CA LEU A 9 -27.24 11.89 22.67
C LEU A 9 -25.82 11.62 23.23
N GLY A 10 -25.71 11.24 24.52
CA GLY A 10 -24.45 10.82 25.15
C GLY A 10 -23.99 9.41 24.72
N ASP A 11 -24.93 8.48 24.48
CA ASP A 11 -24.62 7.11 24.06
C ASP A 11 -24.15 7.05 22.60
N THR A 12 -24.61 7.97 21.76
CA THR A 12 -24.16 8.10 20.35
C THR A 12 -22.75 8.70 20.22
N LEU A 13 -22.27 9.44 21.23
CA LEU A 13 -20.93 10.03 21.24
C LEU A 13 -19.86 9.07 21.79
N ASN A 14 -20.23 8.12 22.65
CA ASN A 14 -19.30 7.14 23.26
C ASN A 14 -18.90 5.98 22.32
N HIS A 15 -19.61 5.79 21.21
CA HIS A 15 -19.36 4.67 20.28
C HIS A 15 -18.76 5.06 18.92
N ARG A 16 -18.37 6.31 18.72
CA ARG A 16 -17.80 6.74 17.44
C ARG A 16 -16.33 6.30 17.34
N GLN A 17 -16.10 5.09 16.83
CA GLN A 17 -14.79 4.68 16.33
C GLN A 17 -14.43 5.52 15.09
N TRP A 18 -13.37 6.30 15.21
CA TRP A 18 -12.78 7.13 14.17
C TRP A 18 -11.88 6.28 13.27
N ASN A 19 -12.48 5.30 12.61
CA ASN A 19 -11.82 4.52 11.56
C ASN A 19 -12.00 5.19 10.20
N LEU A 20 -11.07 4.96 9.27
CA LEU A 20 -11.25 5.39 7.89
C LEU A 20 -12.45 4.65 7.30
N SER A 21 -13.42 5.40 6.83
CA SER A 21 -14.56 4.84 6.11
C SER A 21 -14.12 4.31 4.75
N LEU A 22 -15.02 3.58 4.09
CA LEU A 22 -14.82 3.18 2.69
C LEU A 22 -14.70 4.39 1.76
N SER A 23 -15.44 5.46 2.05
CA SER A 23 -15.36 6.72 1.30
C SER A 23 -13.98 7.36 1.45
N ASP A 24 -13.48 7.48 2.68
CA ASP A 24 -12.16 8.07 2.96
C ASP A 24 -11.05 7.25 2.29
N THR A 25 -11.13 5.92 2.40
CA THR A 25 -10.18 5.02 1.76
C THR A 25 -10.19 5.15 0.24
N ASN A 26 -11.36 5.32 -0.38
CA ASN A 26 -11.48 5.52 -1.82
C ASN A 26 -10.97 6.90 -2.25
N ALA A 27 -11.24 7.96 -1.48
CA ALA A 27 -10.68 9.28 -1.71
C ALA A 27 -9.13 9.27 -1.66
N LEU A 28 -8.56 8.63 -0.62
CA LEU A 28 -7.10 8.48 -0.50
C LEU A 28 -6.48 7.66 -1.64
N LYS A 29 -7.17 6.62 -2.14
CA LYS A 29 -6.74 5.91 -3.36
C LYS A 29 -6.79 6.81 -4.59
N GLY A 30 -7.81 7.65 -4.72
CA GLY A 30 -7.90 8.64 -5.80
C GLY A 30 -6.74 9.62 -5.77
N ILE A 31 -6.42 10.17 -4.59
CA ILE A 31 -5.24 11.04 -4.39
C ILE A 31 -3.96 10.29 -4.76
N ALA A 32 -3.81 9.04 -4.31
CA ALA A 32 -2.64 8.23 -4.65
C ALA A 32 -2.55 7.95 -6.16
N LEU A 33 -3.66 7.77 -6.88
CA LEU A 33 -3.66 7.64 -8.35
C LEU A 33 -3.22 8.93 -9.05
N ILE A 34 -3.67 10.09 -8.58
CA ILE A 34 -3.23 11.39 -9.13
C ILE A 34 -1.73 11.56 -8.92
N LEU A 35 -1.24 11.28 -7.70
CA LEU A 35 0.19 11.33 -7.39
C LEU A 35 0.99 10.31 -8.23
N LEU A 36 0.45 9.11 -8.45
CA LEU A 36 1.08 8.11 -9.32
C LEU A 36 1.22 8.64 -10.76
N LEU A 37 0.17 9.29 -11.28
CA LEU A 37 0.21 9.93 -12.59
C LEU A 37 1.27 11.04 -12.62
N CYS A 38 1.27 11.95 -11.64
CA CYS A 38 2.28 13.02 -11.55
C CYS A 38 3.70 12.46 -11.49
N HIS A 39 3.94 11.39 -10.72
CA HIS A 39 5.24 10.74 -10.67
C HIS A 39 5.70 10.27 -12.06
N HIS A 40 4.83 9.55 -12.78
CA HIS A 40 5.18 9.02 -14.11
C HIS A 40 5.25 10.08 -15.22
N LEU A 41 4.58 11.22 -15.07
CA LEU A 41 4.65 12.31 -16.04
C LEU A 41 5.87 13.22 -15.83
N PHE A 42 6.23 13.52 -14.57
CA PHE A 42 7.20 14.58 -14.26
C PHE A 42 8.57 14.07 -13.82
N TYR A 43 8.67 12.84 -13.32
CA TYR A 43 9.97 12.25 -12.98
C TYR A 43 10.59 11.55 -14.19
N ILE A 44 11.44 12.28 -14.90
CA ILE A 44 12.05 11.84 -16.16
C ILE A 44 13.57 11.82 -16.01
N GLN A 45 14.22 10.72 -16.37
CA GLN A 45 15.67 10.53 -16.14
C GLN A 45 16.54 10.82 -17.38
N ASP A 46 15.94 11.06 -18.55
CA ASP A 46 16.63 11.21 -19.82
C ASP A 46 16.78 12.67 -20.29
N GLY A 47 16.32 13.64 -19.49
CA GLY A 47 16.42 15.06 -19.80
C GLY A 47 15.46 15.55 -20.88
N SER A 48 14.33 14.86 -21.11
CA SER A 48 13.34 15.20 -22.14
C SER A 48 12.69 16.59 -22.04
N TYR A 49 12.92 17.36 -20.97
CA TYR A 49 12.40 18.73 -20.83
C TYR A 49 13.37 19.63 -20.04
N ASN A 50 13.23 20.94 -20.26
CA ASN A 50 13.94 21.94 -19.47
C ASN A 50 13.17 22.20 -18.17
N ASP A 51 13.79 21.87 -17.03
CA ASP A 51 13.18 22.08 -15.71
C ASP A 51 13.27 23.55 -15.26
N ILE A 52 12.40 23.91 -14.32
CA ILE A 52 12.42 25.19 -13.62
C ILE A 52 13.47 25.10 -12.50
N LEU A 53 14.60 25.76 -12.70
CA LEU A 53 15.71 25.76 -11.73
C LEU A 53 15.49 26.80 -10.62
N VAL A 54 15.28 26.34 -9.39
CA VAL A 54 15.27 27.19 -8.20
C VAL A 54 16.71 27.43 -7.74
N PHE A 55 17.06 28.70 -7.51
CA PHE A 55 18.44 29.14 -7.19
C PHE A 55 19.49 28.68 -8.23
N GLY A 56 19.06 28.45 -9.48
CA GLY A 56 19.93 27.98 -10.57
C GLY A 56 20.47 26.55 -10.40
N LYS A 57 19.98 25.78 -9.42
CA LYS A 57 20.53 24.45 -9.08
C LYS A 57 19.48 23.36 -8.90
N TYR A 58 18.32 23.68 -8.34
CA TYR A 58 17.36 22.66 -7.93
C TYR A 58 16.23 22.52 -8.96
N PRO A 59 16.10 21.37 -9.64
CA PRO A 59 15.08 21.14 -10.66
C PRO A 59 13.70 20.90 -10.01
N LEU A 60 12.84 21.92 -10.01
CA LEU A 60 11.59 21.92 -9.23
C LEU A 60 10.62 20.81 -9.66
N VAL A 61 10.43 20.63 -10.96
CA VAL A 61 9.44 19.69 -11.52
C VAL A 61 9.91 18.26 -11.29
N GLN A 62 11.19 17.98 -11.47
CA GLN A 62 11.80 16.70 -11.18
C GLN A 62 11.66 16.31 -9.70
N GLU A 63 11.98 17.23 -8.77
CA GLU A 63 11.85 17.00 -7.32
C GLU A 63 10.39 16.79 -6.91
N PHE A 64 9.46 17.52 -7.53
CA PHE A 64 8.03 17.29 -7.34
C PHE A 64 7.60 15.90 -7.82
N GLY A 65 8.00 15.51 -9.03
CA GLY A 65 7.75 14.17 -9.57
C GLY A 65 8.31 13.06 -8.68
N LEU A 66 9.50 13.29 -8.10
CA LEU A 66 10.11 12.36 -7.14
C LEU A 66 9.30 12.30 -5.83
N ALA A 67 8.86 13.43 -5.29
CA ALA A 67 8.03 13.49 -4.09
C ALA A 67 6.67 12.76 -4.28
N CYS A 68 6.09 12.84 -5.48
CA CYS A 68 4.86 12.12 -5.84
C CYS A 68 4.97 10.59 -5.76
N LYS A 69 6.18 10.02 -5.72
CA LYS A 69 6.43 8.58 -5.49
C LYS A 69 5.84 8.08 -4.17
N VAL A 70 5.51 8.98 -3.23
CA VAL A 70 4.79 8.67 -1.98
C VAL A 70 3.44 7.97 -2.22
N CYS A 71 2.85 8.08 -3.42
CA CYS A 71 1.64 7.37 -3.82
C CYS A 71 1.67 5.87 -3.49
N VAL A 72 2.80 5.20 -3.72
CA VAL A 72 2.95 3.76 -3.48
C VAL A 72 2.85 3.47 -1.98
N ALA A 73 3.44 4.33 -1.14
CA ALA A 73 3.35 4.22 0.30
C ALA A 73 1.89 4.35 0.77
N ILE A 74 1.10 5.27 0.18
CA ILE A 74 -0.33 5.40 0.48
C ILE A 74 -1.09 4.11 0.12
N PHE A 75 -0.88 3.55 -1.08
CA PHE A 75 -1.53 2.28 -1.46
C PHE A 75 -1.16 1.12 -0.53
N VAL A 76 0.11 1.03 -0.13
CA VAL A 76 0.60 0.00 0.79
C VAL A 76 0.01 0.18 2.19
N PHE A 77 -0.02 1.40 2.71
CA PHE A 77 -0.66 1.73 3.99
C PHE A 77 -2.13 1.30 4.00
N LEU A 78 -2.89 1.73 2.99
CA LEU A 78 -4.32 1.39 2.87
C LEU A 78 -4.53 -0.11 2.69
N SER A 79 -3.59 -0.82 2.08
CA SER A 79 -3.63 -2.28 1.94
C SER A 79 -3.49 -2.97 3.29
N GLY A 80 -2.52 -2.57 4.11
CA GLY A 80 -2.34 -3.08 5.47
C GLY A 80 -3.52 -2.71 6.38
N TYR A 81 -3.97 -1.46 6.32
CA TYR A 81 -5.11 -0.94 7.08
C TYR A 81 -6.41 -1.67 6.75
N GLY A 82 -6.77 -1.76 5.46
CA GLY A 82 -8.01 -2.40 5.03
C GLY A 82 -8.07 -3.89 5.36
N LEU A 83 -6.94 -4.59 5.27
CA LEU A 83 -6.85 -5.99 5.70
C LEU A 83 -6.98 -6.12 7.23
N ALA A 84 -6.32 -5.26 7.99
CA ALA A 84 -6.44 -5.28 9.45
C ALA A 84 -7.86 -4.94 9.92
N MET A 85 -8.54 -3.99 9.28
CA MET A 85 -9.96 -3.68 9.54
C MET A 85 -10.87 -4.85 9.23
N LYS A 86 -10.66 -5.56 8.11
CA LYS A 86 -11.46 -6.74 7.76
C LYS A 86 -11.35 -7.83 8.84
N TYR A 87 -10.15 -8.09 9.33
CA TYR A 87 -9.84 -9.17 10.27
C TYR A 87 -9.74 -8.73 11.74
N SER A 88 -10.15 -7.49 12.08
CA SER A 88 -10.23 -7.05 13.48
C SER A 88 -11.43 -7.66 14.20
N HIS A 89 -12.53 -7.89 13.47
CA HIS A 89 -13.78 -8.43 14.00
C HIS A 89 -14.12 -9.83 13.45
N THR A 90 -13.27 -10.39 12.60
CA THR A 90 -13.48 -11.72 12.00
C THR A 90 -12.28 -12.63 12.23
N LEU A 91 -12.54 -13.93 12.40
CA LEU A 91 -11.49 -14.93 12.48
C LEU A 91 -10.80 -15.05 11.13
N LEU A 92 -9.47 -15.00 11.13
CA LEU A 92 -8.68 -15.13 9.91
C LEU A 92 -8.55 -16.61 9.54
N ASN A 93 -9.31 -17.05 8.55
CA ASN A 93 -9.08 -18.31 7.85
C ASN A 93 -7.99 -18.12 6.79
N ILE A 94 -6.81 -18.73 7.00
CA ILE A 94 -5.62 -18.51 6.16
C ILE A 94 -5.85 -18.98 4.72
N ARG A 95 -6.49 -20.15 4.55
CA ARG A 95 -6.72 -20.74 3.22
C ARG A 95 -7.68 -19.86 2.41
N GLU A 96 -8.79 -19.47 3.02
CA GLU A 96 -9.78 -18.60 2.38
C GLU A 96 -9.18 -17.22 2.08
N PHE A 97 -8.43 -16.64 3.03
CA PHE A 97 -7.74 -15.38 2.85
C PHE A 97 -6.87 -15.38 1.59
N TYR A 98 -5.99 -16.37 1.43
CA TYR A 98 -5.12 -16.46 0.26
C TYR A 98 -5.91 -16.70 -1.02
N ALA A 99 -6.86 -17.63 -1.02
CA ALA A 99 -7.67 -17.93 -2.20
C ALA A 99 -8.43 -16.69 -2.69
N THR A 100 -9.09 -15.95 -1.81
CA THR A 100 -9.81 -14.73 -2.20
C THR A 100 -8.85 -13.62 -2.59
N ARG A 101 -7.77 -13.41 -1.83
CA ARG A 101 -6.90 -12.25 -2.02
C ARG A 101 -6.07 -12.36 -3.29
N PHE A 102 -5.43 -13.51 -3.50
CA PHE A 102 -4.59 -13.73 -4.67
C PHE A 102 -5.44 -13.86 -5.94
N THR A 103 -6.58 -14.56 -5.91
CA THR A 103 -7.45 -14.63 -7.09
C THR A 103 -7.90 -13.24 -7.53
N LYS A 104 -8.39 -12.40 -6.59
CA LYS A 104 -8.83 -11.04 -6.95
C LYS A 104 -7.68 -10.19 -7.52
N LEU A 105 -6.49 -10.28 -6.93
CA LEU A 105 -5.31 -9.52 -7.36
C LEU A 105 -4.82 -10.01 -8.75
N MET A 106 -4.66 -11.32 -8.91
CA MET A 106 -4.11 -11.93 -10.11
C MET A 106 -5.07 -11.83 -11.29
N MET A 107 -6.39 -11.91 -11.08
CA MET A 107 -7.35 -11.71 -12.17
C MET A 107 -7.26 -10.30 -12.76
N GLY A 108 -7.10 -9.27 -11.92
CA GLY A 108 -6.90 -7.90 -12.40
C GLY A 108 -5.55 -7.73 -13.11
N TYR A 109 -4.49 -8.35 -12.57
CA TYR A 109 -3.17 -8.33 -13.19
C TYR A 109 -3.15 -9.05 -14.54
N TRP A 110 -3.68 -10.26 -14.62
CA TRP A 110 -3.75 -11.04 -15.86
C TRP A 110 -4.60 -10.36 -16.92
N PHE A 111 -5.65 -9.65 -16.55
CA PHE A 111 -6.41 -8.85 -17.50
C PHE A 111 -5.52 -7.78 -18.17
N VAL A 112 -4.77 -7.01 -17.37
CA VAL A 112 -3.84 -6.00 -17.89
C VAL A 112 -2.70 -6.65 -18.67
N TRP A 113 -2.12 -7.73 -18.13
CA TRP A 113 -1.03 -8.46 -18.75
C TRP A 113 -1.44 -9.00 -20.13
N LEU A 114 -2.60 -9.65 -20.24
CA LEU A 114 -3.11 -10.21 -21.50
C LEU A 114 -3.43 -9.12 -22.53
N LEU A 115 -3.73 -7.89 -22.09
CA LEU A 115 -3.94 -6.76 -22.97
C LEU A 115 -2.60 -6.15 -23.45
N PHE A 116 -1.64 -5.95 -22.54
CA PHE A 116 -0.40 -5.25 -22.83
C PHE A 116 0.65 -6.10 -23.55
N ILE A 117 0.71 -7.42 -23.30
CA ILE A 117 1.71 -8.28 -23.94
C ILE A 117 1.49 -8.36 -25.47
N PRO A 118 0.30 -8.69 -25.99
CA PRO A 118 0.07 -8.72 -27.44
C PRO A 118 0.26 -7.36 -28.08
N VAL A 119 -0.20 -6.28 -27.42
CA VAL A 119 0.00 -4.92 -27.92
C VAL A 119 1.49 -4.58 -28.03
N GLY A 120 2.28 -4.91 -27.00
CA GLY A 120 3.73 -4.73 -27.00
C GLY A 120 4.44 -5.48 -28.12
N ILE A 121 4.01 -6.71 -28.39
CA ILE A 121 4.58 -7.55 -29.45
C ILE A 121 4.19 -7.03 -30.84
N LEU A 122 2.91 -6.71 -31.05
CA LEU A 122 2.37 -6.37 -32.37
C LEU A 122 2.68 -4.95 -32.83
N PHE A 123 2.78 -3.99 -31.90
CA PHE A 123 2.89 -2.56 -32.23
C PHE A 123 4.21 -1.91 -31.81
N PHE A 124 5.00 -2.57 -30.95
CA PHE A 124 6.20 -1.96 -30.35
C PHE A 124 7.45 -2.87 -30.40
N ASP A 125 7.41 -3.95 -31.17
CA ASP A 125 8.50 -4.92 -31.34
C ASP A 125 9.08 -5.46 -30.01
N ARG A 126 8.27 -5.49 -28.95
CA ARG A 126 8.68 -5.99 -27.63
C ARG A 126 8.46 -7.49 -27.54
N THR A 127 9.23 -8.27 -28.28
CA THR A 127 9.14 -9.74 -28.18
C THR A 127 9.76 -10.27 -26.88
N PRO A 128 9.40 -11.47 -26.39
CA PRO A 128 10.03 -12.09 -25.22
C PRO A 128 11.56 -12.16 -25.31
N GLU A 129 12.12 -12.36 -26.50
CA GLU A 129 13.57 -12.38 -26.74
C GLU A 129 14.20 -11.01 -26.45
N VAL A 130 13.55 -9.93 -26.88
CA VAL A 130 13.99 -8.54 -26.65
C VAL A 130 13.88 -8.17 -25.17
N VAL A 131 12.79 -8.57 -24.51
CA VAL A 131 12.52 -8.20 -23.11
C VAL A 131 13.38 -8.99 -22.13
N TYR A 132 13.51 -10.30 -22.33
CA TYR A 132 14.11 -11.19 -21.33
C TYR A 132 15.56 -11.55 -21.60
N HIS A 133 15.99 -11.48 -22.86
CA HIS A 133 17.30 -11.89 -23.39
C HIS A 133 17.63 -13.38 -23.17
N ASN A 134 17.77 -13.83 -21.91
CA ASN A 134 18.12 -15.19 -21.50
C ASN A 134 17.04 -15.79 -20.58
N HIS A 135 16.95 -17.11 -20.53
CA HIS A 135 15.99 -17.87 -19.71
C HIS A 135 14.53 -17.44 -19.95
N ILE A 136 14.18 -17.22 -21.22
CA ILE A 136 12.89 -16.65 -21.68
C ILE A 136 11.70 -17.33 -21.01
N VAL A 137 11.61 -18.67 -21.05
CA VAL A 137 10.47 -19.42 -20.50
C VAL A 137 10.30 -19.16 -19.00
N TRP A 138 11.40 -19.25 -18.23
CA TRP A 138 11.35 -19.00 -16.80
C TRP A 138 10.98 -17.55 -16.47
N LYS A 139 11.58 -16.58 -17.15
CA LYS A 139 11.30 -15.16 -16.93
C LYS A 139 9.88 -14.78 -17.34
N PHE A 140 9.37 -15.36 -18.41
CA PHE A 140 7.98 -15.19 -18.84
C PHE A 140 6.99 -15.74 -17.79
N LEU A 141 7.25 -16.93 -17.24
CA LEU A 141 6.43 -17.48 -16.16
C LEU A 141 6.50 -16.62 -14.89
N ALA A 142 7.70 -16.17 -14.51
CA ALA A 142 7.86 -15.29 -13.36
C ALA A 142 7.16 -13.92 -13.56
N ASP A 143 7.16 -13.38 -14.77
CA ASP A 143 6.41 -12.16 -15.11
C ASP A 143 4.89 -12.40 -15.09
N PHE A 144 4.42 -13.52 -15.64
CA PHE A 144 3.01 -13.93 -15.59
C PHE A 144 2.49 -14.12 -14.15
N LEU A 145 3.35 -14.59 -13.24
CA LEU A 145 3.07 -14.72 -11.81
C LEU A 145 3.22 -13.40 -11.03
N GLY A 146 3.70 -12.32 -11.67
CA GLY A 146 3.94 -11.02 -11.02
C GLY A 146 5.15 -11.02 -10.08
N LEU A 147 6.07 -11.98 -10.22
CA LEU A 147 7.23 -12.20 -9.35
C LEU A 147 8.56 -11.78 -9.98
N ALA A 148 8.56 -11.22 -11.20
CA ALA A 148 9.78 -10.84 -11.92
C ALA A 148 10.78 -10.05 -11.06
N TYR A 149 10.30 -9.02 -10.35
CA TYR A 149 11.17 -8.16 -9.54
C TYR A 149 11.70 -8.86 -8.28
N ASN A 150 11.00 -9.86 -7.73
CA ASN A 150 11.56 -10.72 -6.66
C ASN A 150 12.74 -11.55 -7.14
N PHE A 151 12.78 -11.91 -8.43
CA PHE A 151 13.87 -12.66 -9.05
C PHE A 151 14.94 -11.77 -9.68
N GLY A 152 14.90 -10.45 -9.43
CA GLY A 152 15.96 -9.53 -9.78
C GLY A 152 15.96 -9.06 -11.23
N PHE A 153 14.84 -9.17 -11.94
CA PHE A 153 14.71 -8.64 -13.30
C PHE A 153 13.39 -7.88 -13.49
N TYR A 154 13.32 -7.05 -14.53
CA TYR A 154 12.09 -6.38 -14.94
C TYR A 154 11.42 -7.16 -16.05
N GLY A 155 10.09 -7.29 -15.95
CA GLY A 155 9.27 -7.95 -16.97
C GLY A 155 9.00 -7.06 -18.18
N PHE A 156 7.91 -7.33 -18.90
CA PHE A 156 7.50 -6.52 -20.06
C PHE A 156 7.29 -5.04 -19.73
N ASN A 157 6.80 -4.76 -18.52
CA ASN A 157 6.65 -3.40 -18.03
C ASN A 157 7.40 -3.26 -16.69
N PRO A 158 8.44 -2.41 -16.62
CA PRO A 158 9.20 -2.19 -15.39
C PRO A 158 8.35 -1.71 -14.21
N THR A 159 7.24 -1.01 -14.45
CA THR A 159 6.34 -0.50 -13.40
C THR A 159 5.56 -1.61 -12.68
N TRP A 160 5.49 -2.82 -13.25
CA TRP A 160 4.82 -3.98 -12.64
C TRP A 160 5.56 -4.56 -11.44
N TRP A 161 6.75 -4.03 -11.09
CA TRP A 161 7.48 -4.37 -9.86
C TRP A 161 6.61 -4.31 -8.60
N PHE A 162 5.56 -3.46 -8.59
CA PHE A 162 4.63 -3.37 -7.48
C PHE A 162 3.88 -4.68 -7.21
N MET A 163 3.63 -5.51 -8.24
CA MET A 163 3.01 -6.83 -8.08
C MET A 163 3.86 -7.74 -7.19
N SER A 164 5.17 -7.75 -7.44
CA SER A 164 6.15 -8.49 -6.64
C SER A 164 6.15 -8.02 -5.17
N CYS A 165 6.02 -6.71 -4.94
CA CYS A 165 5.91 -6.14 -3.60
C CYS A 165 4.62 -6.59 -2.89
N ILE A 166 3.46 -6.35 -3.50
CA ILE A 166 2.17 -6.56 -2.84
C ILE A 166 1.85 -8.05 -2.63
N LEU A 167 2.30 -8.93 -3.52
CA LEU A 167 2.18 -10.37 -3.37
C LEU A 167 2.89 -10.86 -2.11
N VAL A 168 4.14 -10.43 -1.90
CA VAL A 168 4.90 -10.79 -0.70
C VAL A 168 4.27 -10.19 0.56
N LEU A 169 3.80 -8.93 0.52
CA LEU A 169 3.13 -8.33 1.67
C LEU A 169 1.83 -9.08 2.05
N TYR A 170 1.04 -9.52 1.08
CA TYR A 170 -0.14 -10.35 1.35
C TYR A 170 0.22 -11.74 1.83
N LEU A 171 1.28 -12.36 1.30
CA LEU A 171 1.79 -13.62 1.81
C LEU A 171 2.20 -13.50 3.29
N LEU A 172 2.85 -12.40 3.67
CA LEU A 172 3.29 -12.16 5.04
C LEU A 172 2.16 -11.69 5.97
N PHE A 173 1.04 -11.19 5.42
CA PHE A 173 -0.01 -10.53 6.20
C PHE A 173 -0.53 -11.35 7.40
N PRO A 174 -0.90 -12.64 7.29
CA PRO A 174 -1.42 -13.38 8.44
C PRO A 174 -0.43 -13.46 9.60
N LEU A 175 0.86 -13.61 9.29
CA LEU A 175 1.94 -13.62 10.27
C LEU A 175 2.13 -12.23 10.89
N LEU A 176 2.27 -11.20 10.05
CA LEU A 176 2.46 -9.82 10.49
C LEU A 176 1.27 -9.34 11.34
N PHE A 177 0.05 -9.66 10.94
CA PHE A 177 -1.17 -9.31 11.67
C PHE A 177 -1.17 -9.92 13.08
N LYS A 178 -0.75 -11.17 13.23
CA LYS A 178 -0.64 -11.82 14.55
C LYS A 178 0.49 -11.21 15.39
N LEU A 179 1.67 -11.04 14.80
CA LEU A 179 2.85 -10.51 15.50
C LEU A 179 2.68 -9.05 15.94
N CYS A 180 2.04 -8.20 15.11
CA CYS A 180 1.77 -6.80 15.45
C CYS A 180 0.97 -6.63 16.74
N ARG A 181 0.11 -7.60 17.13
CA ARG A 181 -0.66 -7.46 18.37
C ARG A 181 0.23 -7.29 19.59
N ARG A 182 1.35 -8.05 19.64
CA ARG A 182 2.27 -8.09 20.78
C ARG A 182 3.58 -7.34 20.53
N TYR A 183 4.15 -7.43 19.33
CA TYR A 183 5.52 -7.00 19.02
C TYR A 183 5.60 -5.84 18.01
N TRP A 184 4.55 -4.99 17.91
CA TRP A 184 4.47 -3.92 16.92
C TRP A 184 5.70 -2.99 16.87
N LEU A 185 6.21 -2.52 18.02
CA LEU A 185 7.40 -1.64 18.04
C LEU A 185 8.64 -2.35 17.46
N PHE A 186 8.86 -3.60 17.87
CA PHE A 186 9.97 -4.40 17.38
C PHE A 186 9.88 -4.62 15.87
N LEU A 187 8.68 -4.91 15.35
CA LEU A 187 8.45 -5.05 13.91
C LEU A 187 8.69 -3.74 13.14
N LEU A 188 8.32 -2.58 13.71
CA LEU A 188 8.62 -1.28 13.10
C LEU A 188 10.13 -1.05 13.01
N VAL A 189 10.87 -1.29 14.10
CA VAL A 189 12.33 -1.15 14.13
C VAL A 189 12.98 -2.09 13.10
N ILE A 190 12.56 -3.36 13.03
CA ILE A 190 13.05 -4.30 12.01
C ILE A 190 12.74 -3.81 10.61
N SER A 191 11.53 -3.32 10.36
CA SER A 191 11.15 -2.89 9.01
C SER A 191 11.98 -1.69 8.51
N VAL A 192 12.40 -0.81 9.42
CA VAL A 192 13.38 0.25 9.10
C VAL A 192 14.77 -0.36 8.93
N GLY A 193 15.20 -1.27 9.81
CA GLY A 193 16.51 -1.92 9.71
C GLY A 193 16.73 -2.67 8.39
N ILE A 194 15.71 -3.35 7.88
CA ILE A 194 15.75 -4.07 6.60
C ILE A 194 16.09 -3.14 5.42
N THR A 195 15.80 -1.83 5.52
CA THR A 195 16.17 -0.85 4.47
C THR A 195 17.69 -0.72 4.25
N TRP A 196 18.51 -1.24 5.16
CA TRP A 196 19.97 -1.20 5.05
C TRP A 196 20.59 -2.55 4.69
N ILE A 197 19.80 -3.63 4.68
CA ILE A 197 20.29 -4.99 4.38
C ILE A 197 20.14 -5.27 2.87
N PRO A 198 21.15 -5.86 2.20
CA PRO A 198 21.06 -6.24 0.78
C PRO A 198 20.27 -7.55 0.61
N LEU A 199 18.97 -7.53 0.94
CA LEU A 199 18.07 -8.66 0.72
C LEU A 199 17.49 -8.62 -0.69
N TYR A 200 18.19 -9.19 -1.67
CA TYR A 200 17.81 -9.13 -3.09
C TYR A 200 16.39 -9.65 -3.38
N VAL A 201 15.97 -10.77 -2.76
CA VAL A 201 14.63 -11.35 -2.96
C VAL A 201 13.51 -10.50 -2.33
N PHE A 202 13.83 -9.78 -1.24
CA PHE A 202 12.90 -8.91 -0.51
C PHE A 202 13.03 -7.43 -0.90
N ASN A 203 13.83 -7.13 -1.91
CA ASN A 203 13.98 -5.78 -2.43
C ASN A 203 12.63 -5.08 -2.75
N PRO A 204 11.60 -5.80 -3.28
CA PRO A 204 10.30 -5.18 -3.54
C PRO A 204 9.60 -4.65 -2.28
N ILE A 205 9.77 -5.32 -1.13
CA ILE A 205 9.10 -4.95 0.12
C ILE A 205 9.94 -4.07 1.04
N LYS A 206 11.25 -3.97 0.79
CA LYS A 206 12.24 -3.32 1.65
C LYS A 206 11.83 -1.91 2.11
N TYR A 207 11.30 -1.10 1.20
CA TYR A 207 10.89 0.28 1.49
C TYR A 207 9.43 0.42 1.96
N TYR A 208 8.65 -0.65 1.90
CA TYR A 208 7.19 -0.61 2.01
C TYR A 208 6.64 -1.42 3.19
N LEU A 209 7.44 -2.33 3.75
CA LEU A 209 7.07 -3.12 4.92
C LEU A 209 6.70 -2.23 6.11
N PHE A 210 7.48 -1.19 6.39
CA PHE A 210 7.20 -0.22 7.45
C PHE A 210 5.81 0.39 7.30
N THR A 211 5.51 0.90 6.11
CA THR A 211 4.23 1.53 5.81
C THR A 211 3.04 0.56 5.89
N PHE A 212 3.24 -0.69 5.46
CA PHE A 212 2.24 -1.74 5.58
C PHE A 212 1.93 -2.06 7.06
N LEU A 213 2.98 -2.16 7.89
CA LEU A 213 2.86 -2.39 9.33
C LEU A 213 2.16 -1.24 10.04
N ILE A 214 2.47 0.01 9.71
CA ILE A 214 1.74 1.16 10.25
C ILE A 214 0.24 1.04 9.96
N GLY A 215 -0.14 0.65 8.74
CA GLY A 215 -1.54 0.38 8.39
C GLY A 215 -2.21 -0.62 9.34
N ILE A 216 -1.53 -1.74 9.62
CA ILE A 216 -2.03 -2.76 10.56
C ILE A 216 -2.12 -2.21 11.99
N ILE A 217 -1.09 -1.51 12.45
CA ILE A 217 -0.95 -1.00 13.81
C ILE A 217 -2.01 0.08 14.10
N CYS A 218 -2.30 0.95 13.13
CA CYS A 218 -3.34 1.98 13.25
C CYS A 218 -4.68 1.38 13.67
N VAL A 219 -5.05 0.23 13.09
CA VAL A 219 -6.27 -0.50 13.47
C VAL A 219 -6.13 -1.16 14.83
N GLN A 220 -5.07 -1.95 15.03
CA GLN A 220 -4.94 -2.77 16.25
C GLN A 220 -4.75 -1.95 17.53
N LYS A 221 -4.27 -0.71 17.43
CA LYS A 221 -4.02 0.18 18.57
C LYS A 221 -5.04 1.32 18.66
N GLY A 222 -6.02 1.39 17.76
CA GLY A 222 -6.98 2.49 17.70
C GLY A 222 -6.28 3.84 17.59
N LEU A 223 -5.26 3.94 16.74
CA LEU A 223 -4.38 5.12 16.72
C LEU A 223 -5.15 6.38 16.29
N PHE A 224 -6.09 6.25 15.36
CA PHE A 224 -6.94 7.35 14.95
C PHE A 224 -7.86 7.82 16.08
N ASP A 225 -8.48 6.90 16.82
CA ASP A 225 -9.30 7.25 18.00
C ASP A 225 -8.49 8.08 19.01
N ARG A 226 -7.25 7.67 19.29
CA ARG A 226 -6.36 8.39 20.21
C ARG A 226 -5.95 9.76 19.67
N LEU A 227 -5.60 9.87 18.39
CA LEU A 227 -5.23 11.14 17.76
C LEU A 227 -6.40 12.13 17.78
N PHE A 228 -7.62 11.68 17.45
CA PHE A 228 -8.80 12.53 17.51
C PHE A 228 -9.22 12.87 18.95
N CYS A 229 -9.05 11.97 19.92
CA CYS A 229 -9.19 12.27 21.35
C CYS A 229 -8.21 13.36 21.81
N MET A 230 -6.99 13.40 21.24
CA MET A 230 -5.97 14.41 21.55
C MET A 230 -6.22 15.76 20.88
N ALA A 231 -6.82 15.77 19.69
CA ALA A 231 -7.12 16.99 18.95
C ALA A 231 -8.35 17.77 19.48
N LYS A 232 -9.13 17.21 20.43
CA LYS A 232 -10.23 17.94 21.07
C LYS A 232 -9.67 19.08 21.94
N PRO A 233 -10.16 20.33 21.77
CA PRO A 233 -9.72 21.44 22.61
C PRO A 233 -9.99 21.13 24.09
N VAL A 234 -9.07 21.56 24.97
CA VAL A 234 -9.11 21.29 26.43
C VAL A 234 -10.47 21.64 27.05
N PHE A 235 -11.14 22.66 26.53
CA PHE A 235 -12.49 23.08 26.94
C PHE A 235 -13.55 21.96 26.79
N VAL A 236 -13.48 21.15 25.73
CA VAL A 236 -14.42 20.05 25.49
C VAL A 236 -14.10 18.83 26.37
N ARG A 237 -12.84 18.63 26.77
CA ARG A 237 -12.46 17.59 27.74
C ARG A 237 -13.05 17.85 29.13
N ASN A 238 -13.09 19.11 29.55
CA ASN A 238 -13.64 19.50 30.84
C ASN A 238 -15.17 19.39 30.89
N LEU A 239 -15.87 19.62 29.77
CA LEU A 239 -17.32 19.45 29.65
C LEU A 239 -17.76 17.97 29.61
N LEU A 240 -16.90 17.06 29.16
CA LEU A 240 -17.19 15.63 29.06
C LEU A 240 -16.85 14.84 30.34
N GLY A 241 -16.64 15.52 31.48
CA GLY A 241 -16.69 14.90 32.80
C GLY A 241 -15.76 13.70 32.99
N GLY A 242 -14.49 13.82 32.59
CA GLY A 242 -13.49 12.80 32.92
C GLY A 242 -13.77 11.40 32.38
N VAL A 243 -14.55 11.27 31.30
CA VAL A 243 -14.65 10.00 30.58
C VAL A 243 -13.31 9.77 29.90
N ASN A 244 -12.51 8.90 30.50
CA ASN A 244 -11.28 8.41 29.92
C ASN A 244 -11.57 7.87 28.51
N CYS A 245 -10.91 8.46 27.50
CA CYS A 245 -10.35 7.63 26.44
C CYS A 245 -9.32 6.68 27.12
#